data_AF-A0A453N5Y2-F1
#
_entry.id   AF-A0A453N5Y2-F1
#
_cell.length_a   1.000
_cell.length_b   1.000
_cell.length_c   1.000
_cell.angle_alpha   90.00
_cell.angle_beta   90.00
_cell.angle_gamma   90.00
#
_symmetry.space_group_name_H-M   'P 1'
#
loop_
_entity.id
_entity.type
_entity.pdbx_description
1 polymer ?
#
loop_
_entity_poly.entity_id
_entity_poly.type
_entity_poly.pdbx_seq_one_letter_code
_entity_poly.pdbx_strand_id
1 'polypeptide(L)'
;MLVASDMQPISDKEPIHESEKGEVVCTTESETLGHSETCEVDGDVRTNGTALSVSLIPASWKERREWMISPYSKAEIIVKNVTVTQLQDRAAAPPCTVTHSMPAVLFAIAGHAGNYWHDYTDILVPLFVASRRYRGEVTLLISNIQYRPEWLVKYKTLLRGLSK
;
A
#
# COMPACT_ATOMS: atom_id res chain seq x y z
N MET A 1 30.50 27.18 7.88
CA MET A 1 29.32 28.06 7.96
C MET A 1 28.12 27.23 7.51
N LEU A 2 27.44 26.57 8.46
CA LEU A 2 26.27 25.74 8.20
C LEU A 2 25.06 26.68 8.16
N VAL A 3 24.51 26.89 6.96
CA VAL A 3 23.22 27.58 6.81
C VAL A 3 22.14 26.51 6.98
N ALA A 4 21.59 26.41 8.19
CA ALA A 4 20.32 25.73 8.39
C ALA A 4 19.25 26.64 7.77
N SER A 5 18.72 26.26 6.62
CA SER A 5 17.50 26.88 6.10
C SER A 5 16.34 26.29 6.88
N ASP A 6 15.68 27.11 7.70
CA ASP A 6 14.40 26.77 8.33
C ASP A 6 13.39 26.40 7.24
N MET A 7 13.06 25.10 7.15
CA MET A 7 12.00 24.62 6.28
C MET A 7 10.70 24.72 7.05
N GLN A 8 9.99 25.84 6.88
CA GLN A 8 8.67 26.03 7.46
C GLN A 8 7.71 24.92 7.00
N PRO A 9 6.88 24.36 7.90
CA PRO A 9 5.90 23.36 7.51
C PRO A 9 4.86 23.98 6.57
N ILE A 10 4.79 23.45 5.35
CA ILE A 10 3.73 23.75 4.38
C ILE A 10 2.43 23.23 4.98
N SER A 11 1.55 24.15 5.38
CA SER A 11 0.18 23.88 5.79
C SER A 11 -0.69 23.74 4.55
N ASP A 12 -0.56 22.64 3.83
CA ASP A 12 -1.56 22.25 2.83
C ASP A 12 -2.73 21.59 3.55
N LYS A 13 -3.71 22.42 3.90
CA LYS A 13 -5.08 21.98 4.13
C LYS A 13 -5.71 21.74 2.77
N GLU A 14 -5.46 20.60 2.15
CA GLU A 14 -6.43 20.03 1.20
C GLU A 14 -7.39 19.14 2.00
N PRO A 15 -8.71 19.24 1.73
CA PRO A 15 -9.69 18.52 2.49
C PRO A 15 -9.51 17.03 2.23
N ILE A 16 -9.55 16.28 3.32
CA ILE A 16 -9.68 14.83 3.33
C ILE A 16 -10.90 14.53 2.45
N HIS A 17 -10.72 13.81 1.34
CA HIS A 17 -11.82 12.98 0.85
C HIS A 17 -12.00 11.93 1.94
N GLU A 18 -12.92 12.20 2.86
CA GLU A 18 -13.42 11.18 3.79
C GLU A 18 -14.03 10.11 2.89
N SER A 19 -13.27 9.05 2.63
CA SER A 19 -13.81 7.83 2.05
C SER A 19 -14.92 7.40 3.01
N GLU A 20 -16.12 7.16 2.48
CA GLU A 20 -17.20 6.69 3.32
C GLU A 20 -16.77 5.36 3.96
N LYS A 21 -16.85 5.29 5.29
CA LYS A 21 -16.37 4.14 6.06
C LYS A 21 -17.01 2.86 5.54
N GLY A 22 -16.20 1.97 4.97
CA GLY A 22 -16.67 0.74 4.31
C GLY A 22 -16.65 0.77 2.77
N GLU A 23 -15.93 1.71 2.15
CA GLU A 23 -15.77 1.75 0.69
C GLU A 23 -14.42 1.18 0.23
N VAL A 24 -14.42 0.55 -0.94
CA VAL A 24 -13.22 0.19 -1.70
C VAL A 24 -13.16 1.09 -2.92
N VAL A 25 -12.14 1.95 -2.98
CA VAL A 25 -11.92 2.86 -4.12
C VAL A 25 -10.68 2.39 -4.87
N CYS A 26 -10.88 1.80 -6.04
CA CYS A 26 -9.80 1.30 -6.89
C CYS A 26 -9.68 2.13 -8.16
N THR A 27 -8.45 2.54 -8.48
CA THR A 27 -8.10 3.21 -9.73
C THR A 27 -7.37 2.22 -10.62
N THR A 28 -8.08 1.64 -11.59
CA THR A 28 -7.57 0.65 -12.56
C THR A 28 -7.50 1.20 -13.99
N GLU A 29 -7.86 2.47 -14.23
CA GLU A 29 -7.91 3.11 -15.56
C GLU A 29 -6.52 3.40 -16.16
N SER A 30 -5.50 2.65 -15.74
CA SER A 30 -4.10 3.02 -15.85
C SER A 30 -3.39 2.48 -17.09
N GLU A 31 -3.97 1.53 -17.81
CA GLU A 31 -3.28 0.94 -18.98
C GLU A 31 -3.04 1.94 -20.11
N THR A 32 -3.79 3.03 -20.18
CA THR A 32 -3.65 4.07 -21.23
C THR A 32 -2.80 5.28 -20.83
N LEU A 33 -2.57 5.49 -19.52
CA LEU A 33 -1.87 6.68 -18.97
C LEU A 33 -0.53 6.36 -18.29
N GLY A 34 -0.22 5.08 -18.05
CA GLY A 34 1.07 4.66 -17.48
C GLY A 34 1.22 4.93 -15.98
N HIS A 35 0.12 5.01 -15.23
CA HIS A 35 0.14 5.15 -13.76
C HIS A 35 0.23 3.77 -13.07
N SER A 36 0.42 3.74 -11.75
CA SER A 36 0.26 2.50 -10.98
C SER A 36 -1.21 2.29 -10.66
N GLU A 37 -1.68 1.04 -10.74
CA GLU A 37 -2.97 0.70 -10.14
C GLU A 37 -2.88 0.86 -8.62
N THR A 38 -3.93 1.42 -8.01
CA THR A 38 -4.01 1.64 -6.57
C THR A 38 -5.42 1.32 -6.08
N CYS A 39 -5.53 0.78 -4.87
CA CYS A 39 -6.82 0.70 -4.17
C CYS A 39 -6.67 1.24 -2.75
N GLU A 40 -7.66 2.02 -2.35
CA GLU A 40 -7.87 2.47 -0.98
C GLU A 40 -9.04 1.67 -0.39
N VAL A 41 -8.83 1.16 0.82
CA VAL A 41 -9.79 0.31 1.53
C VAL A 41 -9.90 0.82 2.95
N ASP A 42 -11.11 1.25 3.35
CA ASP A 42 -11.38 1.72 4.71
C ASP A 42 -12.46 0.88 5.41
N GLY A 43 -12.25 0.56 6.70
CA GLY A 43 -13.15 -0.25 7.52
C GLY A 43 -12.48 -1.42 8.23
N ASP A 44 -13.21 -2.53 8.37
CA ASP A 44 -12.68 -3.78 8.94
C ASP A 44 -12.01 -4.59 7.82
N VAL A 45 -10.69 -4.42 7.73
CA VAL A 45 -9.84 -4.98 6.67
C VAL A 45 -9.04 -6.17 7.21
N ARG A 46 -9.06 -7.28 6.47
CA ARG A 46 -8.25 -8.47 6.74
C ARG A 46 -7.26 -8.70 5.61
N THR A 47 -5.99 -8.88 5.95
CA THR A 47 -4.93 -9.13 4.98
C THR A 47 -4.36 -10.53 5.14
N ASN A 48 -4.18 -11.26 4.04
CA ASN A 48 -3.47 -12.54 4.02
C ASN A 48 -2.23 -12.43 3.11
N GLY A 49 -1.05 -12.35 3.72
CA GLY A 49 0.22 -12.22 3.00
C GLY A 49 0.59 -13.43 2.15
N THR A 50 0.18 -14.64 2.54
CA THR A 50 0.48 -15.88 1.78
C THR A 50 -0.38 -15.99 0.53
N ALA A 51 -1.66 -15.62 0.65
CA ALA A 51 -2.62 -15.64 -0.44
C ALA A 51 -2.62 -14.35 -1.28
N LEU A 52 -1.89 -13.31 -0.85
CA LEU A 52 -1.89 -11.97 -1.45
C LEU A 52 -3.29 -11.40 -1.62
N SER A 53 -4.08 -11.52 -0.54
CA SER A 53 -5.45 -11.03 -0.53
C SER A 53 -5.69 -9.99 0.57
N VAL A 54 -6.52 -9.01 0.23
CA VAL A 54 -7.05 -7.99 1.14
C VAL A 54 -8.56 -8.15 1.09
N SER A 55 -9.20 -8.28 2.23
CA SER A 55 -10.64 -8.49 2.33
C SER A 55 -11.29 -7.43 3.20
N LEU A 56 -12.28 -6.74 2.66
CA LEU A 56 -13.10 -5.79 3.41
C LEU A 56 -14.37 -6.50 3.90
N ILE A 57 -14.63 -6.40 5.19
CA ILE A 57 -15.79 -7.01 5.83
C ILE A 57 -17.03 -6.13 5.63
N PRO A 58 -18.20 -6.73 5.33
CA PRO A 58 -19.44 -5.99 5.18
C PRO A 58 -19.82 -5.18 6.42
N ALA A 59 -19.96 -3.87 6.20
CA ALA A 59 -20.60 -2.94 7.14
C ALA A 59 -22.12 -2.86 6.88
N SER A 60 -22.53 -2.68 5.61
CA SER A 60 -23.94 -2.49 5.22
C SER A 60 -24.34 -3.15 3.89
N TRP A 61 -23.38 -3.60 3.08
CA TRP A 61 -23.63 -4.21 1.77
C TRP A 61 -23.77 -5.73 1.85
N LYS A 62 -24.33 -6.31 0.77
CA LYS A 62 -24.52 -7.76 0.60
C LYS A 62 -23.92 -8.28 -0.71
N GLU A 63 -23.39 -7.40 -1.55
CA GLU A 63 -22.77 -7.78 -2.81
C GLU A 63 -21.29 -8.10 -2.58
N ARG A 64 -20.82 -9.18 -3.22
CA ARG A 64 -19.39 -9.46 -3.33
C ARG A 64 -18.84 -8.68 -4.52
N ARG A 65 -17.74 -7.96 -4.30
CA ARG A 65 -16.95 -7.33 -5.37
C ARG A 65 -15.49 -7.72 -5.22
N GLU A 66 -14.80 -7.81 -6.35
CA GLU A 66 -13.41 -8.23 -6.38
C GLU A 66 -12.66 -7.40 -7.40
N TRP A 67 -11.50 -6.91 -6.98
CA TRP A 67 -10.56 -6.17 -7.80
C TRP A 67 -9.22 -6.90 -7.76
N MET A 68 -8.54 -6.90 -8.89
CA MET A 68 -7.20 -7.45 -8.98
C MET A 68 -6.25 -6.30 -9.29
N ILE A 69 -5.34 -6.02 -8.36
CA ILE A 69 -4.34 -4.97 -8.51
C ILE A 69 -3.06 -5.58 -9.05
N SER A 70 -2.61 -5.06 -10.17
CA SER A 70 -1.35 -5.40 -10.80
C SER A 70 -0.28 -4.38 -10.40
N PRO A 71 0.84 -4.82 -9.81
CA PRO A 71 1.95 -3.93 -9.50
C PRO A 71 2.52 -3.29 -10.78
N TYR A 72 2.95 -2.03 -10.68
CA TYR A 72 3.47 -1.25 -11.81
C TYR A 72 4.62 -1.94 -12.58
N SER A 73 5.51 -2.66 -11.88
CA SER A 73 6.68 -3.26 -12.51
C SER A 73 6.35 -4.56 -13.25
N LYS A 74 6.13 -4.48 -14.56
CA LYS A 74 6.01 -5.62 -15.49
C LYS A 74 7.40 -6.10 -15.99
N ALA A 75 8.33 -6.40 -15.08
CA ALA A 75 9.68 -6.88 -15.45
C ALA A 75 9.78 -8.42 -15.54
N GLU A 76 10.98 -8.94 -15.85
CA GLU A 76 11.28 -10.37 -15.98
C GLU A 76 10.84 -11.23 -14.78
N ILE A 77 10.81 -10.65 -13.57
CA ILE A 77 10.20 -11.29 -12.40
C ILE A 77 8.76 -10.80 -12.29
N ILE A 78 7.82 -11.64 -12.72
CA ILE A 78 6.39 -11.39 -12.62
C ILE A 78 6.03 -11.21 -11.14
N VAL A 79 5.65 -9.99 -10.78
CA VAL A 79 5.10 -9.70 -9.47
C VAL A 79 3.67 -10.21 -9.45
N LYS A 80 3.32 -11.01 -8.43
CA LYS A 80 1.96 -11.52 -8.28
C LYS A 80 1.00 -10.38 -7.98
N ASN A 81 -0.18 -10.45 -8.59
CA ASN A 81 -1.27 -9.53 -8.35
C ASN A 81 -1.79 -9.68 -6.92
N VAL A 82 -2.32 -8.59 -6.38
CA VAL A 82 -3.01 -8.58 -5.10
C VAL A 82 -4.50 -8.55 -5.35
N THR A 83 -5.24 -9.46 -4.73
CA THR A 83 -6.70 -9.50 -4.84
C THR A 83 -7.32 -8.71 -3.69
N VAL A 84 -8.11 -7.70 -4.02
CA VAL A 84 -8.94 -6.97 -3.05
C VAL A 84 -10.37 -7.46 -3.19
N THR A 85 -10.93 -8.02 -2.13
CA THR A 85 -12.28 -8.58 -2.13
C THR A 85 -13.14 -7.88 -1.10
N GLN A 86 -14.25 -7.30 -1.55
CA GLN A 86 -15.33 -6.88 -0.68
C GLN A 86 -16.24 -8.09 -0.41
N LEU A 87 -16.29 -8.53 0.84
CA LEU A 87 -17.04 -9.73 1.23
C LEU A 87 -18.54 -9.44 1.38
N GLN A 88 -19.36 -10.45 1.10
CA GLN A 88 -20.82 -10.38 1.28
C GLN A 88 -21.29 -10.78 2.69
N ASP A 89 -20.46 -11.53 3.43
CA ASP A 89 -20.78 -12.03 4.77
C ASP A 89 -19.53 -12.00 5.66
N ARG A 90 -19.73 -11.61 6.93
CA ARG A 90 -18.71 -11.70 8.00
C ARG A 90 -18.25 -13.12 8.22
N ALA A 91 -19.13 -14.11 8.08
CA ALA A 91 -18.77 -15.52 8.27
C ALA A 91 -17.78 -16.03 7.21
N ALA A 92 -17.73 -15.40 6.04
CA ALA A 92 -16.77 -15.73 4.99
C ALA A 92 -15.36 -15.21 5.27
N ALA A 93 -15.20 -14.30 6.24
CA ALA A 93 -13.93 -13.68 6.56
C ALA A 93 -13.10 -14.60 7.49
N PRO A 94 -11.85 -14.95 7.14
CA PRO A 94 -11.00 -15.82 7.96
C PRO A 94 -10.62 -15.13 9.28
N PRO A 95 -10.48 -15.85 10.41
CA PRO A 95 -10.15 -15.24 11.70
C PRO A 95 -8.80 -14.52 11.65
N CYS A 96 -8.71 -13.35 12.30
CA CYS A 96 -7.46 -12.60 12.37
C CYS A 96 -6.50 -13.24 13.38
N THR A 97 -5.27 -13.50 12.95
CA THR A 97 -4.18 -13.96 13.83
C THR A 97 -3.56 -12.79 14.60
N VAL A 98 -3.49 -11.62 13.97
CA VAL A 98 -2.92 -10.39 14.53
C VAL A 98 -3.83 -9.23 14.17
N THR A 99 -4.02 -8.29 15.10
CA THR A 99 -4.82 -7.09 14.90
C THR A 99 -3.93 -5.87 15.02
N HIS A 100 -4.02 -4.97 14.05
CA HIS A 100 -3.30 -3.69 14.04
C HIS A 100 -4.32 -2.55 14.09
N SER A 101 -4.03 -1.51 14.89
CA SER A 101 -4.88 -0.32 15.01
C SER A 101 -4.47 0.82 14.08
N MET A 102 -3.28 0.72 13.47
CA MET A 102 -2.75 1.71 12.54
C MET A 102 -3.06 1.30 11.10
N PRO A 103 -3.23 2.25 10.17
CA PRO A 103 -3.39 1.96 8.75
C PRO A 103 -2.17 1.20 8.21
N ALA A 104 -2.37 0.49 7.10
CA ALA A 104 -1.30 -0.25 6.45
C ALA A 104 -1.14 0.20 4.98
N VAL A 105 0.11 0.26 4.52
CA VAL A 105 0.44 0.48 3.11
C VAL A 105 1.05 -0.80 2.58
N LEU A 106 0.34 -1.44 1.65
CA LEU A 106 0.78 -2.64 0.95
C LEU A 106 1.44 -2.25 -0.38
N PHE A 107 2.68 -2.67 -0.57
CA PHE A 107 3.43 -2.41 -1.80
C PHE A 107 4.26 -3.64 -2.20
N ALA A 108 4.82 -3.59 -3.41
CA ALA A 108 5.66 -4.65 -3.95
C ALA A 108 7.05 -4.09 -4.34
N ILE A 109 8.09 -4.90 -4.16
CA ILE A 109 9.49 -4.53 -4.36
C ILE A 109 10.20 -5.37 -5.43
N ALA A 110 9.49 -5.94 -6.40
CA ALA A 110 10.11 -6.77 -7.45
C ALA A 110 9.88 -6.18 -8.83
N GLY A 111 10.31 -6.91 -9.86
CA GLY A 111 10.46 -6.41 -11.21
C GLY A 111 11.86 -5.83 -11.40
N HIS A 112 11.96 -4.50 -11.54
CA HIS A 112 13.23 -3.79 -11.76
C HIS A 112 13.97 -3.35 -10.48
N ALA A 113 13.42 -3.67 -9.31
CA ALA A 113 14.02 -3.35 -8.03
C ALA A 113 15.39 -4.02 -7.84
N GLY A 114 16.32 -3.28 -7.23
CA GLY A 114 17.72 -3.67 -7.05
C GLY A 114 18.70 -2.65 -7.64
N ASN A 115 18.28 -1.84 -8.61
CA ASN A 115 19.03 -0.67 -9.03
C ASN A 115 18.56 0.59 -8.28
N TYR A 116 19.47 1.55 -8.07
CA TYR A 116 19.17 2.75 -7.29
C TYR A 116 18.07 3.62 -7.91
N TRP A 117 17.94 3.64 -9.23
CA TRP A 117 16.95 4.44 -9.93
C TRP A 117 15.54 3.93 -9.63
N HIS A 118 15.23 2.68 -9.96
CA HIS A 118 13.92 2.06 -9.73
C HIS A 118 13.60 1.92 -8.25
N ASP A 119 14.59 1.62 -7.40
CA ASP A 119 14.37 1.62 -5.95
C ASP A 119 13.86 3.00 -5.49
N TYR A 120 14.41 4.08 -6.04
CA TYR A 120 14.02 5.44 -5.68
C TYR A 120 12.70 5.87 -6.33
N THR A 121 12.61 5.80 -7.66
CA THR A 121 11.49 6.35 -8.44
C THR A 121 10.23 5.52 -8.33
N ASP A 122 10.36 4.19 -8.30
CA ASP A 122 9.21 3.30 -8.44
C ASP A 122 8.70 2.81 -7.08
N ILE A 123 9.54 2.89 -6.03
CA ILE A 123 9.23 2.37 -4.70
C ILE A 123 9.33 3.46 -3.63
N LEU A 124 10.52 4.02 -3.37
CA LEU A 124 10.74 4.85 -2.18
C LEU A 124 9.98 6.18 -2.24
N VAL A 125 9.95 6.87 -3.39
CA VAL A 125 9.23 8.15 -3.53
C VAL A 125 7.71 7.95 -3.38
N PRO A 126 7.05 7.03 -4.11
CA PRO A 126 5.63 6.74 -3.89
C PRO A 126 5.33 6.30 -2.46
N LEU A 127 6.19 5.47 -1.86
CA LEU A 127 6.03 5.00 -0.48
C LEU A 127 6.12 6.15 0.54
N PHE A 128 7.02 7.11 0.32
CA PHE A 128 7.11 8.31 1.15
C PHE A 128 5.82 9.13 1.09
N VAL A 129 5.28 9.36 -0.11
CA VAL A 129 4.01 10.11 -0.29
C VAL A 129 2.86 9.36 0.40
N ALA A 130 2.74 8.05 0.16
CA ALA A 130 1.71 7.21 0.76
C ALA A 130 1.79 7.16 2.29
N SER A 131 3.00 7.13 2.86
CA SER A 131 3.20 7.08 4.32
C SER A 131 2.99 8.45 4.98
N ARG A 132 3.35 9.53 4.27
CA ARG A 132 3.27 10.89 4.80
C ARG A 132 1.84 11.36 5.02
N ARG A 133 0.88 10.85 4.24
CA ARG A 133 -0.56 11.10 4.48
C ARG A 133 -1.02 10.66 5.88
N TYR A 134 -0.32 9.69 6.47
CA TYR A 134 -0.54 9.18 7.83
C TYR A 134 0.47 9.69 8.87
N ARG A 135 1.27 10.71 8.55
CA ARG A 135 2.34 11.22 9.42
C ARG A 135 3.33 10.14 9.90
N GLY A 136 3.48 9.08 9.10
CA GLY A 136 4.32 7.91 9.42
C GLY A 136 3.72 6.93 10.43
N GLU A 137 2.49 7.12 10.89
CA GLU A 137 1.78 6.14 11.74
C GLU A 137 1.12 5.07 10.87
N VAL A 138 1.95 4.28 10.19
CA VAL A 138 1.52 3.31 9.19
C VAL A 138 2.32 2.03 9.31
N THR A 139 1.68 0.88 9.11
CA THR A 139 2.34 -0.41 8.98
C THR A 139 2.70 -0.69 7.53
N LEU A 140 3.96 -0.95 7.24
CA LEU A 140 4.43 -1.27 5.90
C LEU A 140 4.32 -2.78 5.64
N LEU A 141 3.56 -3.16 4.61
CA LEU A 141 3.39 -4.54 4.18
C LEU A 141 4.03 -4.74 2.80
N ILE A 142 4.84 -5.78 2.67
CA ILE A 142 5.55 -6.11 1.43
C ILE A 142 5.03 -7.46 0.92
N SER A 143 4.39 -7.46 -0.25
CA SER A 143 3.76 -8.66 -0.82
C SER A 143 4.75 -9.74 -1.24
N ASN A 144 5.98 -9.35 -1.60
CA ASN A 144 6.87 -10.18 -2.41
C ASN A 144 8.32 -10.14 -1.91
N ILE A 145 8.51 -9.93 -0.61
CA ILE A 145 9.82 -9.80 0.01
C ILE A 145 10.77 -10.98 -0.27
N GLN A 146 10.21 -12.18 -0.46
CA GLN A 146 10.95 -13.39 -0.77
C GLN A 146 11.86 -13.30 -2.00
N TYR A 147 11.56 -12.42 -2.96
CA TYR A 147 12.36 -12.26 -4.18
C TYR A 147 13.59 -11.35 -3.99
N ARG A 148 13.58 -10.48 -2.97
CA ARG A 148 14.60 -9.45 -2.72
C ARG A 148 14.77 -9.16 -1.22
N PRO A 149 15.17 -10.13 -0.38
CA PRO A 149 15.32 -9.90 1.06
C PRO A 149 16.40 -8.87 1.38
N GLU A 150 17.47 -8.78 0.59
CA GLU A 150 18.54 -7.77 0.73
C GLU A 150 18.04 -6.32 0.60
N TRP A 151 16.92 -6.07 -0.08
CA TRP A 151 16.34 -4.74 -0.23
C TRP A 151 15.93 -4.13 1.12
N LEU A 152 15.35 -4.95 2.01
CA LEU A 152 14.99 -4.51 3.37
C LEU A 152 16.23 -4.12 4.18
N VAL A 153 17.34 -4.84 4.00
CA VAL A 153 18.59 -4.53 4.69
C VAL A 153 19.16 -3.22 4.18
N LYS A 154 19.17 -3.03 2.86
CA LYS A 154 19.66 -1.81 2.19
C LYS A 154 18.91 -0.55 2.65
N TYR A 155 17.58 -0.62 2.75
CA TYR A 155 16.73 0.55 3.04
C TYR A 155 16.13 0.58 4.45
N LYS A 156 16.61 -0.27 5.36
CA LYS A 156 16.13 -0.37 6.74
C LYS A 156 15.97 0.97 7.45
N THR A 157 16.98 1.84 7.34
CA THR A 157 16.98 3.15 8.00
C THR A 157 15.92 4.07 7.41
N LEU A 158 15.72 4.05 6.09
CA LEU A 158 14.68 4.84 5.44
C LEU A 158 13.29 4.34 5.84
N LEU A 159 13.04 3.04 5.78
CA LEU A 159 11.75 2.45 6.13
C LEU A 159 11.34 2.76 7.58
N ARG A 160 12.29 2.74 8.51
CA ARG A 160 12.08 3.18 9.91
C ARG A 160 11.81 4.68 10.05
N GLY A 161 12.23 5.50 9.10
CA GLY A 161 11.89 6.92 9.06
C GLY A 161 10.49 7.17 8.48
N LEU A 162 10.00 6.27 7.61
CA LEU A 162 8.68 6.35 6.98
C LEU A 162 7.56 5.81 7.87
N SER A 163 7.88 4.91 8.79
CA SER A 163 6.96 4.18 9.65
C SER A 163 7.48 4.22 11.09
N LYS A 164 6.66 4.73 12.01
CA LYS A 164 6.97 4.82 13.45
C LYS A 164 6.85 3.47 14.15
#